data_AF-A0A357AXR1-F1
#
_entry.id   AF-A0A357AXR1-F1
#
_cell.length_a   1.000
_cell.length_b   1.000
_cell.length_c   1.000
_cell.angle_alpha   90.00
_cell.angle_beta   90.00
_cell.angle_gamma   90.00
#
_symmetry.space_group_name_H-M   'P 1'
#
loop_
_entity.id
_entity.type
_entity.pdbx_description
1 polymer ?
#
loop_
_entity_poly.entity_id
_entity_poly.type
_entity_poly.pdbx_seq_one_letter_code
_entity_poly.pdbx_strand_id
1 'polypeptide(L)' 'ARGLGFSDLRCRDQGLFLRLELPAGQLEAARDRHDDLLARARAAGFTDITLGERPQP' A
#
# COMPACT_ATOMS: atom_id res chain seq x y z
N ALA A 1 -7.42 6.59 3.93
CA ALA A 1 -6.84 5.30 4.39
C ALA A 1 -7.82 4.37 5.11
N ARG A 2 -8.90 4.83 5.78
CA ARG A 2 -9.85 3.95 6.52
C ARG A 2 -10.79 3.07 5.67
N GLY A 3 -10.68 3.07 4.34
CA GLY A 3 -11.62 2.39 3.43
C GLY A 3 -11.23 0.97 2.98
N LEU A 4 -10.05 0.47 3.38
CA LEU A 4 -9.51 -0.81 2.87
C LEU A 4 -9.36 -1.91 3.94
N GLY A 5 -9.70 -1.63 5.20
CA GLY A 5 -9.61 -2.60 6.30
C GLY A 5 -8.20 -2.85 6.84
N PHE A 6 -7.18 -2.17 6.30
CA PHE A 6 -5.82 -2.25 6.81
C PHE A 6 -5.65 -1.28 8.00
N SER A 7 -5.84 -1.78 9.21
CA SER A 7 -5.71 -0.98 10.45
C SER A 7 -4.32 -0.37 10.63
N ASP A 8 -3.30 -0.97 10.02
CA ASP A 8 -1.89 -0.65 10.25
C ASP A 8 -1.11 -0.40 8.94
N LEU A 9 -1.81 0.11 7.92
CA LEU A 9 -1.21 0.51 6.65
C LEU A 9 -0.44 1.83 6.82
N ARG A 10 0.85 1.82 6.47
CA ARG A 10 1.64 3.04 6.30
C ARG A 10 1.88 3.33 4.83
N CYS A 11 1.58 4.55 4.43
CA CYS A 11 1.89 5.04 3.10
C CYS A 11 3.14 5.91 3.18
N ARG A 12 4.17 5.57 2.40
CA ARG A 12 5.40 6.34 2.24
C ARG A 12 5.47 6.86 0.82
N ASP A 13 5.48 8.18 0.69
CA ASP A 13 5.78 8.86 -0.56
C ASP A 13 7.25 8.61 -0.94
N GLN A 14 7.48 8.20 -2.19
CA GLN A 14 8.81 8.10 -2.80
C GLN A 14 8.87 8.91 -4.10
N GLY A 15 8.20 10.06 -4.13
CA GLY A 15 8.04 10.90 -5.32
C GLY A 15 7.00 10.33 -6.29
N LEU A 16 7.46 9.60 -7.31
CA LEU A 16 6.57 9.05 -8.34
C LEU A 16 5.86 7.76 -7.90
N PHE A 17 6.33 7.13 -6.84
CA PHE A 17 5.86 5.84 -6.36
C PHE A 17 5.33 5.96 -4.94
N LEU A 18 4.27 5.21 -4.64
CA LEU A 18 3.74 5.09 -3.29
C LEU A 18 4.13 3.74 -2.70
N ARG A 19 4.94 3.75 -1.64
CA ARG A 19 5.28 2.54 -0.89
C ARG A 19 4.24 2.31 0.20
N LEU A 20 3.57 1.17 0.13
CA LEU A 20 2.59 0.71 1.10
C LEU A 20 3.25 -0.33 2.01
N GLU A 21 3.44 0.01 3.27
CA GLU A 21 4.03 -0.85 4.29
C GLU A 21 2.93 -1.47 5.14
N LEU A 22 2.86 -2.80 5.14
CA LEU A 22 1.85 -3.58 5.86
C LEU A 22 2.51 -4.64 6.76
N PRO A 23 1.81 -5.13 7.80
CA PRO A 23 2.23 -6.34 8.52
C PRO A 23 2.25 -7.56 7.58
N ALA A 24 3.12 -8.53 7.87
CA ALA A 24 3.26 -9.79 7.11
C ALA A 24 1.91 -10.45 6.77
N GLY A 25 1.04 -10.61 7.77
CA GLY A 25 -0.28 -11.23 7.61
C GLY A 25 -1.29 -10.44 6.77
N GLN A 26 -0.99 -9.21 6.37
CA GLN A 26 -1.83 -8.40 5.48
C GLN A 26 -1.20 -8.17 4.11
N LEU A 27 0.04 -8.61 3.90
CA LEU A 27 0.77 -8.42 2.64
C LEU A 27 0.13 -9.21 1.49
N GLU A 28 -0.32 -10.44 1.76
CA GLU A 28 -1.05 -11.26 0.78
C GLU A 28 -2.40 -10.65 0.41
N ALA A 29 -3.17 -10.16 1.40
CA ALA A 29 -4.44 -9.49 1.15
C ALA A 29 -4.26 -8.18 0.35
N ALA A 30 -3.17 -7.45 0.58
CA ALA A 30 -2.82 -6.26 -0.21
C ALA A 30 -2.39 -6.62 -1.63
N ARG A 31 -1.72 -7.77 -1.83
CA ARG A 31 -1.40 -8.29 -3.17
C ARG A 31 -2.64 -8.69 -3.95
N ASP A 32 -3.61 -9.34 -3.30
CA ASP A 32 -4.88 -9.72 -3.94
C ASP A 32 -5.67 -8.48 -4.40
N ARG A 33 -5.57 -7.37 -3.65
CA ARG A 33 -6.20 -6.07 -3.97
C ARG A 33 -5.26 -5.07 -4.63
N HIS A 34 -4.16 -5.54 -5.23
CA HIS A 34 -3.11 -4.67 -5.77
C HIS A 34 -3.65 -3.70 -6.83
N ASP A 35 -4.56 -4.17 -7.70
CA ASP A 35 -5.13 -3.36 -8.78
C ASP A 35 -5.98 -2.18 -8.24
N ASP A 36 -6.79 -2.42 -7.19
CA ASP A 36 -7.59 -1.36 -6.54
C ASP A 36 -6.69 -0.34 -5.82
N LEU A 37 -5.64 -0.82 -5.16
CA LEU A 37 -4.64 0.03 -4.53
C LEU A 37 -3.89 0.88 -5.55
N LEU A 38 -3.51 0.30 -6.69
CA LEU A 38 -2.84 0.99 -7.77
C LEU A 38 -3.76 2.03 -8.41
N ALA A 39 -5.02 1.69 -8.67
CA ALA A 39 -6.00 2.63 -9.20
C ALA A 39 -6.21 3.84 -8.26
N ARG A 40 -6.29 3.59 -6.95
CA ARG A 40 -6.39 4.66 -5.94
C ARG A 40 -5.12 5.52 -5.88
N ALA A 41 -3.95 4.90 -5.98
CA ALA A 41 -2.69 5.63 -5.98
C ALA A 41 -2.56 6.51 -7.24
N ARG A 42 -2.95 5.99 -8.41
CA ARG A 42 -3.03 6.77 -9.65
C ARG A 42 -4.01 7.93 -9.56
N ALA A 43 -5.18 7.70 -8.95
CA ALA A 43 -6.14 8.77 -8.69
C ALA A 43 -5.59 9.85 -7.73
N ALA A 44 -4.63 9.50 -6.88
CA ALA A 44 -3.91 10.42 -6.00
C ALA A 44 -2.67 11.08 -6.66
N GLY A 45 -2.35 10.73 -7.92
CA GLY A 45 -1.24 11.31 -8.69
C GLY A 45 0.06 10.49 -8.70
N PHE A 46 0.06 9.28 -8.14
CA PHE A 46 1.22 8.39 -8.18
C PHE A 46 1.25 7.56 -9.47
N THR A 47 2.44 7.25 -9.97
CA THR A 47 2.60 6.42 -11.17
C THR A 47 2.33 4.95 -10.87
N ASP A 48 2.87 4.47 -9.75
CA ASP A 48 2.83 3.06 -9.37
C ASP A 48 2.98 2.86 -7.85
N ILE A 49 2.78 1.63 -7.37
CA ILE A 49 2.82 1.30 -5.94
C ILE A 49 3.75 0.13 -5.64
N THR A 50 4.38 0.17 -4.48
CA THR A 50 5.20 -0.95 -3.98
C THR A 50 4.67 -1.45 -2.66
N LEU A 51 4.45 -2.76 -2.57
CA LEU A 51 4.03 -3.42 -1.33
C LEU A 51 5.28 -3.91 -0.59
N GLY A 52 5.45 -3.48 0.65
CA GLY A 52 6.56 -3.89 1.51
C GLY A 52 6.05 -4.43 2.84
N GLU A 53 6.70 -5.49 3.32
CA GLU A 53 6.53 -5.87 4.72
C GLU A 53 7.21 -4.82 5.59
N ARG A 54 6.54 -4.44 6.67
CA ARG A 54 7.13 -3.57 7.66
C ARG A 54 8.11 -4.37 8.53
N PRO A 55 9.38 -3.94 8.66
CA PRO A 55 10.27 -4.55 9.63
C PRO A 55 9.68 -4.37 11.04
N GLN A 56 9.43 -5.48 11.74
CA GLN A 56 9.16 -5.44 13.18
C GLN A 56 10.46 -5.13 13.92
N PRO A 57 10.42 -4.28 14.97
CA PRO A 57 11.58 -4.00 15.82
C PRO A 57 12.00 -5.23 16.65
#